data_AF-A0ABD4QTL7-F1
#
_entry.id   AF-A0ABD4QTL7-F1
#
_cell.length_a   1.000
_cell.length_b   1.000
_cell.length_c   1.000
_cell.angle_alpha   90.00
_cell.angle_beta   90.00
_cell.angle_gamma   90.00
#
_symmetry.space_group_name_H-M   'P 1'
#
loop_
_entity.id
_entity.type
_entity.pdbx_description
1 polymer ?
#
loop_
_entity_poly.entity_id
_entity_poly.type
_entity_poly.pdbx_seq_one_letter_code
_entity_poly.pdbx_strand_id
1 'polypeptide(L)'
;MNKFNVVSILKFFYYLMPRFVRGQYLDSATFFRDVFLFNKNSSSKLNIENKVVLCNEIESLGADLYIFCHFGNRKNTINQPVIYIDNIKCCRPAIHGSLMDVTLARLCSVSLIGGTDAIIYNEKMYHQELMSMLDTSDLKQPDIFVRQLSVSNSLNYIVRSKGPDLNIKGVSISLLKEHSSNYYHCVTEILPRLNTILTHVTIDKYLSIIIDDCMPFQIRRMIEIMLSKQPSIQYDFIHVEKGQKVNCCELIYCTPLWLSLDNTQHLPDPKREFFVSSDGLKCIKDQISSVFKFPSAAISNKRKIYLQRPNDRLRKIANIIEVERVLYKQNFEFVNTGSLSFEEQYQLFSEADIVLGVSGASFTNLLFMKPNSKAVILSPSAQCTNYYIFQPLADVSEVELVHLLSKPDDDSNSLHGDASVNLEELELFLSEMSCDSIDGGFIK
;
A
#
# COMPACT_ATOMS: atom_id res chain seq x y z
N MET A 1 -13.06 -35.77 -11.04
CA MET A 1 -13.39 -35.88 -9.59
C MET A 1 -14.40 -34.81 -9.23
N ASN A 2 -15.58 -35.19 -8.73
CA ASN A 2 -16.71 -34.28 -8.49
C ASN A 2 -16.44 -33.28 -7.36
N LYS A 3 -16.73 -31.98 -7.62
CA LYS A 3 -16.58 -30.82 -6.70
C LYS A 3 -17.19 -31.02 -5.31
N PHE A 4 -18.21 -31.88 -5.17
CA PHE A 4 -18.87 -32.18 -3.90
C PHE A 4 -18.04 -33.02 -2.93
N ASN A 5 -17.05 -33.80 -3.40
CA ASN A 5 -16.26 -34.67 -2.53
C ASN A 5 -15.16 -33.92 -1.77
N VAL A 6 -14.59 -32.86 -2.35
CA VAL A 6 -13.46 -32.13 -1.73
C VAL A 6 -13.92 -31.35 -0.49
N VAL A 7 -15.12 -30.76 -0.53
CA VAL A 7 -15.66 -29.97 0.59
C VAL A 7 -16.00 -30.87 1.79
N SER A 8 -16.55 -32.06 1.55
CA SER A 8 -16.88 -33.01 2.60
C SER A 8 -15.63 -33.60 3.26
N ILE A 9 -14.59 -33.86 2.47
CA ILE A 9 -13.28 -34.32 2.96
C ILE A 9 -12.60 -33.24 3.81
N LEU A 10 -12.61 -31.98 3.37
CA LEU A 10 -12.04 -30.86 4.13
C LEU A 10 -12.78 -30.61 5.45
N LYS A 11 -14.11 -30.73 5.46
CA LYS A 11 -14.91 -30.66 6.70
C LYS A 11 -14.57 -31.79 7.66
N PHE A 12 -14.35 -33.00 7.16
CA PHE A 12 -13.97 -34.14 7.99
C PHE A 12 -12.61 -33.92 8.69
N PHE A 13 -11.60 -33.44 7.95
CA PHE A 13 -10.30 -33.09 8.53
C PHE A 13 -10.37 -31.90 9.51
N TYR A 14 -11.24 -30.92 9.26
CA TYR A 14 -11.44 -29.78 10.17
C TYR A 14 -11.91 -30.20 11.56
N TYR A 15 -12.83 -31.16 11.66
CA TYR A 15 -13.34 -31.63 12.96
C TYR A 15 -12.38 -32.57 13.71
N LEU A 16 -11.37 -33.11 13.02
CA LEU A 16 -10.28 -33.89 13.62
C LEU A 16 -9.22 -33.00 14.30
N MET A 17 -9.22 -31.67 14.04
CA MET A 17 -8.23 -30.77 14.63
C MET A 17 -8.61 -30.29 16.06
N PRO A 18 -7.61 -30.10 16.95
CA PRO A 18 -7.81 -29.54 18.28
C PRO A 18 -8.55 -28.18 18.26
N ARG A 19 -9.36 -27.90 19.29
CA ARG A 19 -10.21 -26.69 19.36
C ARG A 19 -9.44 -25.37 19.19
N PHE A 20 -8.21 -25.28 19.69
CA PHE A 20 -7.37 -24.08 19.56
C PHE A 20 -6.88 -23.84 18.12
N VAL A 21 -6.71 -24.91 17.33
CA VAL A 21 -6.37 -24.84 15.89
C VAL A 21 -7.62 -24.44 15.11
N ARG A 22 -8.80 -24.99 15.44
CA ARG A 22 -10.06 -24.66 14.76
C ARG A 22 -10.46 -23.17 14.85
N GLY A 23 -10.12 -22.51 15.94
CA GLY A 23 -10.38 -21.07 16.14
C GLY A 23 -9.55 -20.16 15.24
N GLN A 24 -8.43 -20.64 14.68
CA GLN A 24 -7.52 -19.87 13.83
C GLN A 24 -7.93 -19.86 12.34
N TYR A 25 -8.87 -20.72 11.92
CA TYR A 25 -9.18 -20.95 10.50
C TYR A 25 -10.65 -20.79 10.12
N LEU A 26 -11.50 -20.30 11.02
CA LEU A 26 -12.93 -20.09 10.73
C LEU A 26 -13.14 -19.07 9.60
N ASP A 27 -12.36 -17.99 9.58
CA ASP A 27 -12.40 -16.95 8.54
C ASP A 27 -11.56 -17.29 7.31
N SER A 28 -10.70 -18.30 7.40
CA SER A 28 -9.86 -18.74 6.28
C SER A 28 -10.68 -19.43 5.19
N ALA A 29 -11.75 -20.14 5.53
CA ALA A 29 -12.57 -20.84 4.54
C ALA A 29 -13.39 -19.87 3.66
N THR A 30 -13.92 -18.80 4.24
CA THR A 30 -14.57 -17.69 3.52
C THR A 30 -13.56 -16.89 2.72
N PHE A 31 -12.40 -16.56 3.30
CA PHE A 31 -11.29 -15.93 2.58
C PHE A 31 -10.80 -16.76 1.38
N PHE A 32 -10.59 -18.08 1.55
CA PHE A 32 -10.20 -18.97 0.45
C PHE A 32 -11.30 -19.10 -0.60
N ARG A 33 -12.59 -19.10 -0.20
CA ARG A 33 -13.71 -19.06 -1.16
C ARG A 33 -13.63 -17.81 -2.01
N ASP A 34 -13.42 -16.64 -1.40
CA ASP A 34 -13.45 -15.37 -2.10
C ASP A 34 -12.18 -15.15 -2.95
N VAL A 35 -11.00 -15.58 -2.47
CA VAL A 35 -9.74 -15.61 -3.25
C VAL A 35 -9.79 -16.62 -4.41
N PHE A 36 -10.40 -17.78 -4.20
CA PHE A 36 -10.52 -18.81 -5.25
C PHE A 36 -11.60 -18.48 -6.27
N LEU A 37 -12.65 -17.74 -5.88
CA LEU A 37 -13.62 -17.14 -6.81
C LEU A 37 -12.98 -15.99 -7.61
N PHE A 38 -12.15 -15.15 -6.97
CA PHE A 38 -11.39 -14.09 -7.65
C PHE A 38 -10.43 -14.64 -8.72
N ASN A 39 -9.67 -15.69 -8.39
CA ASN A 39 -8.73 -16.31 -9.33
C ASN A 39 -9.40 -17.07 -10.49
N LYS A 40 -10.71 -17.34 -10.40
CA LYS A 40 -11.44 -18.04 -11.47
C LYS A 40 -12.11 -17.12 -12.49
N ASN A 41 -12.27 -15.83 -12.16
CA ASN A 41 -12.98 -14.87 -13.01
C ASN A 41 -12.05 -13.97 -13.85
N SER A 42 -10.72 -14.02 -13.69
CA SER A 42 -9.80 -13.08 -14.36
C SER A 42 -9.29 -13.52 -15.74
N SER A 43 -9.78 -14.62 -16.32
CA SER A 43 -9.28 -15.11 -17.62
C SER A 43 -10.03 -14.56 -18.84
N SER A 44 -10.55 -13.33 -18.77
CA SER A 44 -10.90 -12.58 -19.98
C SER A 44 -9.61 -12.04 -20.59
N LYS A 45 -9.17 -12.56 -21.74
CA LYS A 45 -7.95 -12.07 -22.41
C LYS A 45 -8.11 -10.58 -22.76
N LEU A 46 -7.12 -9.76 -22.39
CA LEU A 46 -6.97 -8.39 -22.90
C LEU A 46 -6.76 -8.48 -24.42
N ASN A 47 -7.79 -8.15 -25.19
CA ASN A 47 -7.89 -8.47 -26.61
C ASN A 47 -8.06 -7.24 -27.50
N ILE A 48 -8.28 -6.06 -26.92
CA ILE A 48 -8.36 -4.79 -27.63
C ILE A 48 -7.00 -4.11 -27.49
N GLU A 49 -6.38 -3.72 -28.59
CA GLU A 49 -5.08 -3.05 -28.60
C GLU A 49 -5.22 -1.67 -29.26
N ASN A 50 -4.83 -0.62 -28.53
CA ASN A 50 -4.81 0.74 -29.05
C ASN A 50 -3.38 1.27 -29.01
N LYS A 51 -2.94 1.89 -30.12
CA LYS A 51 -1.65 2.58 -30.15
C LYS A 51 -1.83 3.98 -29.57
N VAL A 52 -0.94 4.34 -28.65
CA VAL A 52 -0.94 5.66 -28.03
C VAL A 52 0.48 6.20 -27.93
N VAL A 53 0.58 7.52 -27.90
CA VAL A 53 1.82 8.25 -27.64
C VAL A 53 1.75 8.81 -26.23
N LEU A 54 2.72 8.42 -25.39
CA LEU A 54 2.87 8.91 -24.03
C LEU A 54 3.30 10.39 -24.06
N CYS A 55 2.61 11.21 -23.28
CA CYS A 55 2.82 12.65 -23.16
C CYS A 55 3.60 12.98 -21.88
N ASN A 56 4.51 13.96 -21.97
CA ASN A 56 5.33 14.38 -20.84
C ASN A 56 4.51 15.06 -19.73
N GLU A 57 3.53 15.86 -20.12
CA GLU A 57 2.70 16.69 -19.24
C GLU A 57 1.21 16.44 -19.53
N ILE A 58 0.35 16.63 -18.54
CA ILE A 58 -1.09 16.37 -18.68
C ILE A 58 -1.75 17.34 -19.66
N GLU A 59 -1.22 18.57 -19.74
CA GLU A 59 -1.57 19.64 -20.69
C GLU A 59 -1.33 19.21 -22.15
N SER A 60 -0.36 18.33 -22.38
CA SER A 60 -0.01 17.85 -23.72
C SER A 60 -0.97 16.78 -24.27
N LEU A 61 -1.89 16.28 -23.43
CA LEU A 61 -2.88 15.27 -23.79
C LEU A 61 -3.84 15.76 -24.90
N GLY A 62 -4.09 17.07 -24.97
CA GLY A 62 -4.96 17.69 -25.99
C GLY A 62 -6.47 17.59 -25.70
N ALA A 63 -6.85 17.05 -24.55
CA ALA A 63 -8.20 17.14 -24.02
C ALA A 63 -8.49 18.58 -23.54
N ASP A 64 -9.76 18.96 -23.49
CA ASP A 64 -10.16 20.20 -22.79
C ASP A 64 -9.84 20.06 -21.29
N LEU A 65 -9.03 20.99 -20.80
CA LEU A 65 -8.35 20.92 -19.51
C LEU A 65 -8.53 22.24 -18.77
N TYR A 66 -8.99 22.17 -17.53
CA TYR A 66 -9.03 23.29 -16.59
C TYR A 66 -8.21 22.95 -15.35
N ILE A 67 -7.17 23.73 -15.06
CA ILE A 67 -6.33 23.54 -13.87
C ILE A 67 -6.94 24.31 -12.70
N PHE A 68 -7.26 23.60 -11.62
CA PHE A 68 -7.71 24.23 -10.37
C PHE A 68 -6.54 24.84 -9.61
N CYS A 69 -5.46 24.07 -9.45
CA CYS A 69 -4.27 24.51 -8.76
C CYS A 69 -3.05 23.67 -9.14
N HIS A 70 -1.88 24.25 -8.88
CA HIS A 70 -0.58 23.64 -9.08
C HIS A 70 0.28 23.85 -7.84
N PHE A 71 0.88 22.78 -7.33
CA PHE A 71 1.72 22.79 -6.14
C PHE A 71 3.16 22.44 -6.54
N GLY A 72 3.99 23.47 -6.68
CA GLY A 72 5.41 23.31 -6.99
C GLY A 72 6.33 23.48 -5.78
N ASN A 73 7.63 23.26 -5.98
CA ASN A 73 8.69 23.47 -4.97
C ASN A 73 8.48 22.70 -3.65
N ARG A 74 7.80 21.55 -3.74
CA ARG A 74 7.51 20.71 -2.58
C ARG A 74 8.79 20.04 -2.12
N LYS A 75 9.06 20.07 -0.81
CA LYS A 75 10.23 19.44 -0.20
C LYS A 75 9.77 18.38 0.78
N ASN A 76 10.60 17.37 0.97
CA ASN A 76 10.36 16.37 1.99
C ASN A 76 11.66 15.97 2.69
N THR A 77 11.51 15.46 3.90
CA THR A 77 12.56 14.81 4.65
C THR A 77 12.05 13.48 5.16
N ILE A 78 12.84 12.43 4.96
CA ILE A 78 12.65 11.11 5.56
C ILE A 78 13.80 10.92 6.54
N ASN A 79 13.50 10.64 7.80
CA ASN A 79 14.51 10.46 8.83
C ASN A 79 15.32 9.18 8.60
N GLN A 80 16.36 8.99 9.41
CA GLN A 80 17.26 7.86 9.36
C GLN A 80 16.58 6.52 9.73
N PRO A 81 16.47 5.55 8.81
CA PRO A 81 16.12 4.19 9.17
C PRO A 81 17.18 3.58 10.09
N VAL A 82 16.72 2.97 11.17
CA VAL A 82 17.56 2.22 12.12
C VAL A 82 17.60 0.76 11.68
N ILE A 83 18.81 0.19 11.59
CA ILE A 83 19.05 -1.19 11.18
C ILE A 83 19.88 -1.87 12.27
N TYR A 84 19.42 -3.02 12.74
CA TYR A 84 20.16 -3.91 13.62
C TYR A 84 20.69 -5.09 12.81
N ILE A 85 22.01 -5.27 12.89
CA ILE A 85 22.74 -6.35 12.24
C ILE A 85 23.77 -6.88 13.24
N ASP A 86 23.70 -8.16 13.57
CA ASP A 86 24.60 -8.81 14.52
C ASP A 86 24.71 -8.05 15.86
N ASN A 87 23.57 -7.62 16.40
CA ASN A 87 23.43 -6.79 17.61
C ASN A 87 24.06 -5.39 17.55
N ILE A 88 24.45 -4.92 16.35
CA ILE A 88 24.97 -3.57 16.15
C ILE A 88 23.87 -2.68 15.58
N LYS A 89 23.56 -1.59 16.31
CA LYS A 89 22.67 -0.53 15.85
C LYS A 89 23.39 0.34 14.81
N CYS A 90 22.95 0.27 13.57
CA CYS A 90 23.36 1.10 12.46
C CYS A 90 22.24 2.08 12.07
N CYS A 91 22.61 3.23 11.50
CA CYS A 91 21.66 4.16 10.90
C CYS A 91 22.00 4.39 9.43
N ARG A 92 20.99 4.41 8.57
CA ARG A 92 21.12 4.97 7.22
C ARG A 92 20.97 6.50 7.29
N PRO A 93 21.62 7.26 6.39
CA PRO A 93 21.51 8.72 6.43
C PRO A 93 20.07 9.18 6.17
N ALA A 94 19.66 10.28 6.80
CA ALA A 94 18.39 10.93 6.46
C ALA A 94 18.38 11.36 4.97
N ILE A 95 17.21 11.33 4.36
CA ILE A 95 17.01 11.69 2.96
C ILE A 95 16.26 13.00 2.89
N HIS A 96 16.89 13.98 2.24
CA HIS A 96 16.27 15.27 1.89
C HIS A 96 16.19 15.40 0.37
N GLY A 97 15.08 15.94 -0.12
CA GLY A 97 14.85 16.09 -1.55
C GLY A 97 13.61 16.90 -1.87
N SER A 98 13.41 17.14 -3.16
CA SER A 98 12.19 17.71 -3.70
C SER A 98 11.21 16.59 -4.05
N LEU A 99 9.93 16.82 -3.79
CA LEU A 99 8.85 16.03 -4.34
C LEU A 99 8.48 16.60 -5.70
N MET A 100 7.82 15.78 -6.52
CA MET A 100 7.28 16.22 -7.79
C MET A 100 6.17 17.25 -7.61
N ASP A 101 6.01 18.09 -8.64
CA ASP A 101 4.93 19.05 -8.71
C ASP A 101 3.59 18.33 -8.86
N VAL A 102 2.55 18.90 -8.25
CA VAL A 102 1.20 18.33 -8.28
C VAL A 102 0.27 19.26 -9.02
N THR A 103 -0.39 18.74 -10.04
CA THR A 103 -1.42 19.45 -10.79
C THR A 103 -2.78 18.82 -10.47
N LEU A 104 -3.72 19.65 -10.05
CA LEU A 104 -5.11 19.28 -9.88
C LEU A 104 -5.92 19.91 -11.00
N ALA A 105 -6.54 19.07 -11.82
CA ALA A 105 -7.23 19.54 -13.01
C ALA A 105 -8.54 18.79 -13.28
N ARG A 106 -9.40 19.42 -14.07
CA ARG A 106 -10.55 18.81 -14.72
C ARG A 106 -10.24 18.56 -16.18
N LEU A 107 -10.53 17.35 -16.66
CA LEU A 107 -10.44 16.96 -18.06
C LEU A 107 -11.80 16.56 -18.60
N CYS A 108 -12.08 16.92 -19.85
CA CYS A 108 -13.33 16.54 -20.53
C CYS A 108 -13.09 15.44 -21.58
N SER A 109 -14.03 14.49 -21.66
CA SER A 109 -14.08 13.44 -22.70
C SER A 109 -12.81 12.56 -22.78
N VAL A 110 -12.29 12.15 -21.63
CA VAL A 110 -11.11 11.28 -21.52
C VAL A 110 -11.49 9.83 -21.22
N SER A 111 -10.56 8.91 -21.47
CA SER A 111 -10.69 7.49 -21.13
C SER A 111 -9.66 7.07 -20.10
N LEU A 112 -10.04 6.13 -19.25
CA LEU A 112 -9.18 5.47 -18.25
C LEU A 112 -9.11 3.97 -18.53
N ILE A 113 -8.12 3.29 -17.95
CA ILE A 113 -7.97 1.84 -17.99
C ILE A 113 -7.85 1.30 -16.56
N GLY A 114 -8.74 0.38 -16.18
CA GLY A 114 -8.71 -0.29 -14.88
C GLY A 114 -7.34 -0.91 -14.58
N GLY A 115 -6.88 -0.77 -13.35
CA GLY A 115 -5.57 -1.22 -12.88
C GLY A 115 -4.41 -0.31 -13.30
N THR A 116 -4.66 0.93 -13.72
CA THR A 116 -3.63 1.90 -14.11
C THR A 116 -4.03 3.32 -13.74
N ASP A 117 -3.05 4.22 -13.63
CA ASP A 117 -3.26 5.68 -13.49
C ASP A 117 -3.29 6.41 -14.84
N ALA A 118 -3.44 5.68 -15.95
CA ALA A 118 -3.39 6.25 -17.29
C ALA A 118 -4.65 7.06 -17.65
N ILE A 119 -4.44 8.23 -18.23
CA ILE A 119 -5.49 9.04 -18.87
C ILE A 119 -5.23 9.08 -20.37
N ILE A 120 -6.23 8.74 -21.17
CA ILE A 120 -6.13 8.62 -22.62
C ILE A 120 -7.11 9.60 -23.27
N TYR A 121 -6.65 10.30 -24.29
CA TYR A 121 -7.48 11.12 -25.18
C TYR A 121 -7.02 10.90 -26.62
N ASN A 122 -7.92 10.38 -27.46
CA ASN A 122 -7.58 9.93 -28.81
C ASN A 122 -6.37 8.96 -28.79
N GLU A 123 -5.31 9.29 -29.52
CA GLU A 123 -4.06 8.50 -29.60
C GLU A 123 -2.97 9.00 -28.64
N LYS A 124 -3.33 9.78 -27.63
CA LYS A 124 -2.40 10.31 -26.62
C LYS A 124 -2.72 9.75 -25.24
N MET A 125 -1.69 9.48 -24.47
CA MET A 125 -1.79 8.99 -23.09
C MET A 125 -0.94 9.84 -22.16
N TYR A 126 -1.45 10.17 -20.99
CA TYR A 126 -0.67 10.70 -19.88
C TYR A 126 -0.58 9.63 -18.79
N HIS A 127 0.66 9.38 -18.33
CA HIS A 127 0.95 8.49 -17.21
C HIS A 127 2.28 8.91 -16.58
N GLN A 128 2.21 9.48 -15.38
CA GLN A 128 3.36 10.13 -14.76
C GLN A 128 4.55 9.19 -14.52
N GLU A 129 4.29 8.00 -13.96
CA GLU A 129 5.37 7.07 -13.63
C GLU A 129 6.03 6.45 -14.87
N LEU A 130 5.25 6.08 -15.91
CA LEU A 130 5.83 5.63 -17.17
C LEU A 130 6.73 6.68 -17.81
N MET A 131 6.39 7.98 -17.66
CA MET A 131 7.26 9.08 -18.09
C MET A 131 8.51 9.26 -17.23
N SER A 132 8.44 8.86 -15.96
CA SER A 132 9.52 9.05 -14.97
C SER A 132 10.38 7.80 -14.77
N MET A 133 10.08 6.71 -15.49
CA MET A 133 10.81 5.45 -15.43
C MET A 133 12.30 5.65 -15.73
N LEU A 134 13.13 5.00 -14.93
CA LEU A 134 14.57 4.90 -15.15
C LEU A 134 14.86 3.64 -15.99
N ASP A 135 16.07 3.54 -16.53
CA ASP A 135 16.53 2.32 -17.22
C ASP A 135 16.54 1.09 -16.30
N THR A 136 16.59 1.32 -14.99
CA THR A 136 16.54 0.29 -13.94
C THR A 136 15.13 0.00 -13.43
N SER A 137 14.11 0.72 -13.91
CA SER A 137 12.73 0.53 -13.45
C SER A 137 12.05 -0.65 -14.15
N ASP A 138 11.34 -1.44 -13.38
CA ASP A 138 10.46 -2.49 -13.90
C ASP A 138 9.23 -1.84 -14.55
N LEU A 139 8.83 -2.33 -15.72
CA LEU A 139 7.63 -1.85 -16.41
C LEU A 139 6.38 -2.19 -15.58
N LYS A 140 5.62 -1.18 -15.21
CA LYS A 140 4.33 -1.38 -14.53
C LYS A 140 3.28 -1.94 -15.49
N GLN A 141 2.47 -2.86 -14.98
CA GLN A 141 1.39 -3.53 -15.73
C GLN A 141 1.81 -3.98 -17.14
N PRO A 142 2.84 -4.84 -17.28
CA PRO A 142 3.36 -5.24 -18.60
C PRO A 142 2.35 -6.06 -19.42
N ASP A 143 1.25 -6.51 -18.80
CA ASP A 143 0.12 -7.12 -19.49
C ASP A 143 -0.83 -6.09 -20.14
N ILE A 144 -0.86 -4.84 -19.64
CA ILE A 144 -1.62 -3.72 -20.20
C ILE A 144 -0.75 -2.85 -21.10
N PHE A 145 0.43 -2.45 -20.65
CA PHE A 145 1.34 -1.58 -21.37
C PHE A 145 2.41 -2.38 -22.10
N VAL A 146 2.52 -2.19 -23.42
CA VAL A 146 3.60 -2.75 -24.23
C VAL A 146 4.34 -1.63 -24.95
N ARG A 147 5.59 -1.40 -24.55
CA ARG A 147 6.45 -0.40 -25.17
C ARG A 147 6.86 -0.85 -26.58
N GLN A 148 6.68 0.03 -27.58
CA GLN A 148 7.12 -0.26 -28.94
C GLN A 148 8.59 0.09 -29.11
N LEU A 149 9.46 -0.91 -29.11
CA LEU A 149 10.93 -0.78 -29.09
C LEU A 149 11.55 -0.40 -30.44
N SER A 150 10.80 0.21 -31.37
CA SER A 150 11.34 0.52 -32.70
C SER A 150 12.50 1.53 -32.66
N VAL A 151 12.66 2.27 -31.55
CA VAL A 151 13.81 3.15 -31.24
C VAL A 151 13.99 3.19 -29.71
N SER A 152 15.23 3.27 -29.21
CA SER A 152 15.47 3.61 -27.80
C SER A 152 14.78 4.94 -27.45
N ASN A 153 14.16 5.03 -26.27
CA ASN A 153 13.33 6.17 -25.85
C ASN A 153 12.01 6.38 -26.60
N SER A 154 11.48 5.37 -27.32
CA SER A 154 10.13 5.50 -27.87
C SER A 154 9.08 5.75 -26.77
N LEU A 155 8.27 6.78 -26.98
CA LEU A 155 7.07 7.11 -26.21
C LEU A 155 5.82 6.42 -26.79
N ASN A 156 5.98 5.53 -27.77
CA ASN A 156 4.88 4.79 -28.37
C ASN A 156 4.59 3.53 -27.55
N TYR A 157 3.32 3.37 -27.16
CA TYR A 157 2.83 2.22 -26.42
C TYR A 157 1.66 1.58 -27.14
N ILE A 158 1.53 0.27 -26.98
CA ILE A 158 0.25 -0.41 -27.14
C ILE A 158 -0.38 -0.50 -25.75
N VAL A 159 -1.61 -0.04 -25.63
CA VAL A 159 -2.45 -0.21 -24.46
C VAL A 159 -3.44 -1.32 -24.75
N ARG A 160 -3.37 -2.38 -23.95
CA ARG A 160 -4.28 -3.52 -24.03
C ARG A 160 -5.44 -3.34 -23.07
N SER A 161 -6.66 -3.51 -23.56
CA SER A 161 -7.87 -3.41 -22.77
C SER A 161 -8.85 -4.55 -23.08
N LYS A 162 -9.93 -4.58 -22.31
CA LYS A 162 -11.05 -5.52 -22.48
C LYS A 162 -12.38 -4.78 -22.29
N GLY A 163 -13.43 -5.31 -22.92
CA GLY A 163 -14.78 -4.76 -22.83
C GLY A 163 -15.69 -5.50 -21.85
N PRO A 164 -16.94 -5.03 -21.67
CA PRO A 164 -17.50 -3.80 -22.26
C PRO A 164 -16.97 -2.52 -21.58
N ASP A 165 -16.93 -1.43 -22.34
CA ASP A 165 -16.59 -0.09 -21.82
C ASP A 165 -17.64 0.40 -20.82
N LEU A 166 -17.20 1.06 -19.75
CA LEU A 166 -18.06 1.83 -18.86
C LEU A 166 -18.13 3.29 -19.34
N ASN A 167 -19.30 3.92 -19.21
CA ASN A 167 -19.49 5.31 -19.63
C ASN A 167 -20.06 6.12 -18.47
N ILE A 168 -19.30 7.11 -18.00
CA ILE A 168 -19.66 7.99 -16.88
C ILE A 168 -19.99 9.37 -17.44
N LYS A 169 -21.26 9.75 -17.32
CA LYS A 169 -21.79 11.00 -17.89
C LYS A 169 -21.56 12.24 -17.02
N GLY A 170 -21.39 12.06 -15.71
CA GLY A 170 -21.24 13.15 -14.75
C GLY A 170 -19.79 13.42 -14.36
N VAL A 171 -19.61 14.22 -13.31
CA VAL A 171 -18.32 14.47 -12.68
C VAL A 171 -17.82 13.18 -12.04
N SER A 172 -16.57 12.84 -12.31
CA SER A 172 -15.92 11.65 -11.78
C SER A 172 -14.55 11.96 -11.20
N ILE A 173 -14.11 11.14 -10.24
CA ILE A 173 -12.73 11.10 -9.76
C ILE A 173 -12.20 9.70 -10.03
N SER A 174 -10.98 9.62 -10.58
CA SER A 174 -10.25 8.36 -10.69
C SER A 174 -9.41 8.12 -9.44
N LEU A 175 -9.62 6.98 -8.81
CA LEU A 175 -8.77 6.40 -7.78
C LEU A 175 -8.13 5.09 -8.26
N LEU A 176 -8.05 4.89 -9.59
CA LEU A 176 -7.39 3.75 -10.21
C LEU A 176 -5.86 3.85 -10.06
N LYS A 177 -5.19 2.71 -9.89
CA LYS A 177 -3.74 2.64 -9.74
C LYS A 177 -3.20 1.24 -10.07
N GLU A 178 -1.90 1.13 -10.36
CA GLU A 178 -1.28 -0.15 -10.72
C GLU A 178 -1.30 -1.16 -9.57
N HIS A 179 -1.08 -0.66 -8.36
CA HIS A 179 -0.98 -1.47 -7.14
C HIS A 179 -2.20 -1.32 -6.23
N SER A 180 -3.40 -1.08 -6.78
CA SER A 180 -4.64 -0.88 -6.01
C SER A 180 -5.04 -2.04 -5.11
N SER A 181 -4.50 -3.26 -5.31
CA SER A 181 -4.69 -4.38 -4.39
C SER A 181 -3.82 -4.31 -3.14
N ASN A 182 -2.82 -3.43 -3.12
CA ASN A 182 -1.83 -3.32 -2.05
C ASN A 182 -2.16 -2.13 -1.14
N TYR A 183 -2.47 -2.45 0.12
CA TYR A 183 -2.89 -1.50 1.15
C TYR A 183 -1.91 -0.33 1.32
N TYR A 184 -0.60 -0.56 1.20
CA TYR A 184 0.41 0.51 1.28
C TYR A 184 0.22 1.56 0.20
N HIS A 185 0.20 1.14 -1.07
CA HIS A 185 0.05 2.04 -2.22
C HIS A 185 -1.28 2.81 -2.18
N CYS A 186 -2.35 2.16 -1.74
CA CYS A 186 -3.62 2.84 -1.56
C CYS A 186 -3.52 3.99 -0.53
N VAL A 187 -2.93 3.74 0.64
CA VAL A 187 -2.82 4.76 1.70
C VAL A 187 -1.82 5.86 1.33
N THR A 188 -0.74 5.53 0.64
CA THR A 188 0.35 6.47 0.37
C THR A 188 0.21 7.21 -0.95
N GLU A 189 -0.50 6.66 -1.94
CA GLU A 189 -0.70 7.27 -3.27
C GLU A 189 -2.14 7.71 -3.53
N ILE A 190 -3.13 6.85 -3.23
CA ILE A 190 -4.52 7.09 -3.62
C ILE A 190 -5.22 8.04 -2.64
N LEU A 191 -5.15 7.77 -1.33
CA LEU A 191 -5.83 8.61 -0.33
C LEU A 191 -5.34 10.06 -0.34
N PRO A 192 -4.02 10.35 -0.42
CA PRO A 192 -3.53 11.74 -0.47
C PRO A 192 -4.03 12.49 -1.70
N ARG A 193 -4.18 11.82 -2.85
CA ARG A 193 -4.78 12.42 -4.06
C ARG A 193 -6.25 12.78 -3.83
N LEU A 194 -7.02 11.86 -3.24
CA LEU A 194 -8.42 12.13 -2.87
C LEU A 194 -8.51 13.32 -1.90
N ASN A 195 -7.65 13.36 -0.87
CA ASN A 195 -7.60 14.47 0.07
C ASN A 195 -7.33 15.81 -0.62
N THR A 196 -6.36 15.85 -1.54
CA THR A 196 -6.06 17.06 -2.32
C THR A 196 -7.27 17.52 -3.13
N ILE A 197 -7.99 16.60 -3.77
CA ILE A 197 -9.20 16.91 -4.53
C ILE A 197 -10.30 17.48 -3.62
N LEU A 198 -10.63 16.78 -2.53
CA LEU A 198 -11.69 17.19 -1.60
C LEU A 198 -11.40 18.51 -0.88
N THR A 199 -10.12 18.90 -0.79
CA THR A 199 -9.70 20.16 -0.14
C THR A 199 -9.81 21.35 -1.09
N HIS A 200 -9.61 21.16 -2.40
CA HIS A 200 -9.42 22.27 -3.35
C HIS A 200 -10.52 22.37 -4.40
N VAL A 201 -11.40 21.37 -4.52
CA VAL A 201 -12.50 21.37 -5.48
C VAL A 201 -13.82 21.31 -4.72
N THR A 202 -14.64 22.34 -4.91
CA THR A 202 -16.04 22.32 -4.48
C THR A 202 -16.84 21.43 -5.42
N ILE A 203 -17.45 20.38 -4.87
CA ILE A 203 -18.27 19.42 -5.62
C ILE A 203 -19.71 19.56 -5.11
N ASP A 204 -20.53 20.32 -5.82
CA ASP A 204 -21.91 20.63 -5.41
C ASP A 204 -22.96 19.67 -6.01
N LYS A 205 -22.54 18.48 -6.47
CA LYS A 205 -23.39 17.51 -7.19
C LYS A 205 -23.02 16.07 -6.85
N TYR A 206 -23.76 15.16 -7.46
CA TYR A 206 -23.47 13.73 -7.49
C TYR A 206 -22.10 13.45 -8.14
N LEU A 207 -21.31 12.60 -7.49
CA LEU A 207 -19.93 12.26 -7.84
C LEU A 207 -19.77 10.76 -8.09
N SER A 208 -19.18 10.40 -9.23
CA SER A 208 -18.76 9.01 -9.50
C SER A 208 -17.32 8.78 -9.04
N ILE A 209 -17.11 7.87 -8.10
CA ILE A 209 -15.78 7.54 -7.57
C ILE A 209 -15.32 6.22 -8.18
N ILE A 210 -14.36 6.31 -9.10
CA ILE A 210 -13.91 5.17 -9.90
C ILE A 210 -12.80 4.44 -9.13
N ILE A 211 -13.01 3.15 -8.83
CA ILE A 211 -12.09 2.33 -8.06
C ILE A 211 -11.85 0.97 -8.75
N ASP A 212 -10.67 0.41 -8.51
CA ASP A 212 -10.36 -0.95 -8.94
C ASP A 212 -11.13 -1.99 -8.11
N ASP A 213 -11.61 -3.05 -8.75
CA ASP A 213 -12.32 -4.14 -8.07
C ASP A 213 -11.48 -4.89 -7.04
N CYS A 214 -10.16 -4.89 -7.23
CA CYS A 214 -9.23 -5.51 -6.29
C CYS A 214 -8.94 -4.63 -5.06
N MET A 215 -9.50 -3.42 -4.99
CA MET A 215 -9.24 -2.49 -3.89
C MET A 215 -9.69 -3.11 -2.54
N PRO A 216 -8.79 -3.17 -1.53
CA PRO A 216 -9.14 -3.70 -0.23
C PRO A 216 -10.34 -2.96 0.37
N PHE A 217 -11.24 -3.71 1.02
CA PHE A 217 -12.44 -3.12 1.60
C PHE A 217 -12.10 -2.10 2.71
N GLN A 218 -10.95 -2.24 3.37
CA GLN A 218 -10.45 -1.26 4.34
C GLN A 218 -10.13 0.08 3.69
N ILE A 219 -9.61 0.09 2.46
CA ILE A 219 -9.33 1.33 1.71
C ILE A 219 -10.63 2.00 1.30
N ARG A 220 -11.61 1.23 0.80
CA ARG A 220 -12.96 1.75 0.53
C ARG A 220 -13.56 2.40 1.78
N ARG A 221 -13.39 1.76 2.93
CA ARG A 221 -13.85 2.32 4.20
C ARG A 221 -13.16 3.64 4.57
N MET A 222 -11.85 3.75 4.34
CA MET A 222 -11.12 5.02 4.54
C MET A 222 -11.61 6.13 3.60
N ILE A 223 -11.92 5.80 2.34
CA ILE A 223 -12.50 6.73 1.37
C ILE A 223 -13.87 7.24 1.86
N GLU A 224 -14.74 6.35 2.32
CA GLU A 224 -16.05 6.71 2.89
C GLU A 224 -15.91 7.64 4.10
N ILE A 225 -14.95 7.38 4.99
CA ILE A 225 -14.66 8.23 6.15
C ILE A 225 -14.27 9.64 5.69
N MET A 226 -13.39 9.75 4.69
CA MET A 226 -12.97 11.04 4.14
C MET A 226 -14.14 11.80 3.48
N LEU A 227 -14.99 11.10 2.73
CA LEU A 227 -16.17 11.68 2.09
C LEU A 227 -17.26 12.08 3.09
N SER A 228 -17.38 11.38 4.21
CA SER A 228 -18.39 11.69 5.24
C SER A 228 -18.24 13.09 5.84
N LYS A 229 -17.05 13.69 5.72
CA LYS A 229 -16.77 15.07 6.10
C LYS A 229 -17.29 16.11 5.12
N GLN A 230 -17.73 15.68 3.95
CA GLN A 230 -18.33 16.48 2.90
C GLN A 230 -19.78 16.03 2.68
N PRO A 231 -20.69 16.24 3.67
CA PRO A 231 -22.03 15.66 3.65
C PRO A 231 -22.93 16.17 2.51
N SER A 232 -22.54 17.25 1.83
CA SER A 232 -23.21 17.75 0.61
C SER A 232 -22.95 16.88 -0.62
N ILE A 233 -21.88 16.08 -0.62
CA ILE A 233 -21.51 15.24 -1.76
C ILE A 233 -22.31 13.95 -1.71
N GLN A 234 -23.16 13.75 -2.72
CA GLN A 234 -23.72 12.43 -3.02
C GLN A 234 -22.72 11.69 -3.91
N TYR A 235 -22.46 10.41 -3.65
CA TYR A 235 -21.49 9.65 -4.43
C TYR A 235 -21.90 8.19 -4.60
N ASP A 236 -21.42 7.58 -5.67
CA ASP A 236 -21.42 6.13 -5.86
C ASP A 236 -20.04 5.64 -6.28
N PHE A 237 -19.69 4.43 -5.84
CA PHE A 237 -18.50 3.74 -6.29
C PHE A 237 -18.75 3.06 -7.64
N ILE A 238 -17.91 3.39 -8.61
CA ILE A 238 -17.86 2.72 -9.91
C ILE A 238 -16.70 1.74 -9.89
N HIS A 239 -17.08 0.47 -9.86
CA HIS A 239 -16.21 -0.70 -9.81
C HIS A 239 -15.66 -1.04 -11.19
N VAL A 240 -14.33 -1.13 -11.31
CA VAL A 240 -13.63 -1.33 -12.59
C VAL A 240 -12.72 -2.55 -12.53
N GLU A 241 -12.88 -3.45 -13.48
CA GLU A 241 -11.98 -4.59 -13.63
C GLU A 241 -10.64 -4.18 -14.26
N LYS A 242 -9.57 -4.91 -13.94
CA LYS A 242 -8.26 -4.72 -14.58
C LYS A 242 -8.37 -4.78 -16.11
N GLY A 243 -7.89 -3.74 -16.79
CA GLY A 243 -7.92 -3.58 -18.23
C GLY A 243 -9.27 -3.14 -18.81
N GLN A 244 -10.31 -2.97 -17.99
CA GLN A 244 -11.60 -2.44 -18.46
C GLN A 244 -11.46 -0.94 -18.77
N LYS A 245 -12.00 -0.52 -19.92
CA LYS A 245 -11.98 0.88 -20.32
C LYS A 245 -13.15 1.64 -19.70
N VAL A 246 -12.88 2.85 -19.21
CA VAL A 246 -13.89 3.77 -18.67
C VAL A 246 -13.84 5.09 -19.42
N ASN A 247 -14.93 5.50 -20.04
CA ASN A 247 -15.06 6.80 -20.71
C ASN A 247 -15.71 7.80 -19.73
N CYS A 248 -15.03 8.91 -19.48
CA CYS A 248 -15.48 9.95 -18.56
C CYS A 248 -15.81 11.24 -19.32
N CYS A 249 -17.04 11.74 -19.16
CA CYS A 249 -17.41 13.06 -19.69
C CYS A 249 -16.64 14.18 -18.98
N GLU A 250 -16.55 14.11 -17.65
CA GLU A 250 -15.81 15.07 -16.81
C GLU A 250 -15.02 14.30 -15.74
N LEU A 251 -13.70 14.42 -15.76
CA LEU A 251 -12.78 13.78 -14.82
C LEU A 251 -12.03 14.85 -14.02
N ILE A 252 -12.19 14.85 -12.69
CA ILE A 252 -11.29 15.55 -11.78
C ILE A 252 -10.13 14.60 -11.47
N TYR A 253 -8.91 15.06 -11.76
CA TYR A 253 -7.69 14.28 -11.62
C TYR A 253 -6.62 15.09 -10.89
N CYS A 254 -6.00 14.43 -9.92
CA CYS A 254 -4.83 14.93 -9.21
C CYS A 254 -3.64 14.06 -9.61
N THR A 255 -2.56 14.68 -10.09
CA THR A 255 -1.32 13.95 -10.40
C THR A 255 -0.73 13.31 -9.12
N PRO A 256 0.10 12.27 -9.23
CA PRO A 256 0.72 11.64 -8.06
C PRO A 256 1.48 12.65 -7.17
N LEU A 257 1.35 12.49 -5.86
CA LEU A 257 2.06 13.35 -4.89
C LEU A 257 3.54 12.97 -4.72
N TRP A 258 3.90 11.76 -5.14
CA TRP A 258 5.23 11.18 -5.19
C TRP A 258 5.21 10.04 -6.24
N LEU A 259 6.39 9.55 -6.64
CA LEU A 259 6.53 8.47 -7.61
C LEU A 259 6.81 7.15 -6.92
N SER A 260 6.05 6.10 -7.25
CA SER A 260 6.40 4.72 -6.91
C SER A 260 7.04 4.07 -8.13
N LEU A 261 8.37 3.94 -8.19
CA LEU A 261 9.03 3.23 -9.29
C LEU A 261 9.52 1.88 -8.79
N ASP A 262 9.02 0.81 -9.42
CA ASP A 262 9.39 -0.56 -9.05
C ASP A 262 10.82 -0.84 -9.54
N ASN A 263 11.66 -1.36 -8.64
CA ASN A 263 13.01 -1.80 -8.95
C ASN A 263 13.29 -3.07 -8.13
N THR A 264 13.13 -4.23 -8.76
CA THR A 264 13.28 -5.53 -8.10
C THR A 264 14.66 -6.16 -8.28
N GLN A 265 15.50 -5.60 -9.15
CA GLN A 265 16.74 -6.23 -9.62
C GLN A 265 18.01 -5.44 -9.29
N HIS A 266 17.90 -4.12 -9.13
CA HIS A 266 19.05 -3.24 -8.96
C HIS A 266 19.12 -2.65 -7.54
N LEU A 267 20.19 -1.89 -7.28
CA LEU A 267 20.29 -1.11 -6.05
C LEU A 267 19.16 -0.07 -6.00
N PRO A 268 18.48 0.09 -4.86
CA PRO A 268 17.41 1.05 -4.74
C PRO A 268 17.96 2.48 -4.74
N ASP A 269 17.22 3.39 -5.36
CA ASP A 269 17.36 4.84 -5.23
C ASP A 269 16.10 5.41 -4.55
N PRO A 270 16.06 5.42 -3.19
CA PRO A 270 14.86 5.82 -2.46
C PRO A 270 14.38 7.24 -2.76
N LYS A 271 15.27 8.14 -3.21
CA LYS A 271 14.90 9.51 -3.59
C LYS A 271 14.10 9.56 -4.89
N ARG A 272 14.33 8.62 -5.79
CA ARG A 272 13.67 8.56 -7.11
C ARG A 272 12.55 7.53 -7.15
N GLU A 273 12.60 6.51 -6.32
CA GLU A 273 11.70 5.36 -6.37
C GLU A 273 10.60 5.36 -5.31
N PHE A 274 10.90 5.77 -4.07
CA PHE A 274 9.96 5.69 -2.92
C PHE A 274 10.06 6.91 -1.99
N PHE A 275 10.07 8.11 -2.57
CA PHE A 275 10.15 9.35 -1.81
C PHE A 275 8.76 9.87 -1.42
N VAL A 276 8.10 9.18 -0.49
CA VAL A 276 6.69 9.41 -0.10
C VAL A 276 6.48 10.79 0.50
N SER A 277 5.35 11.43 0.21
CA SER A 277 5.00 12.74 0.79
C SER A 277 4.53 12.63 2.24
N SER A 278 5.38 13.04 3.20
CA SER A 278 5.06 13.05 4.63
C SER A 278 3.88 13.98 4.97
N ASP A 279 3.78 15.14 4.33
CA ASP A 279 2.63 16.04 4.50
C ASP A 279 1.32 15.40 4.04
N GLY A 280 1.35 14.70 2.90
CA GLY A 280 0.20 13.94 2.40
C GLY A 280 -0.25 12.87 3.40
N LEU A 281 0.70 12.09 3.94
CA LEU A 281 0.42 11.08 4.97
C LEU A 281 -0.14 11.71 6.25
N LYS A 282 0.43 12.83 6.70
CA LYS A 282 -0.04 13.57 7.88
C LYS A 282 -1.48 14.03 7.70
N CYS A 283 -1.83 14.58 6.53
CA CYS A 283 -3.22 14.94 6.24
C CYS A 283 -4.15 13.73 6.32
N ILE A 284 -3.77 12.57 5.77
CA ILE A 284 -4.58 11.35 5.87
C ILE A 284 -4.76 10.91 7.33
N LYS A 285 -3.67 10.89 8.11
CA LYS A 285 -3.72 10.60 9.54
C LYS A 285 -4.71 11.52 10.25
N ASP A 286 -4.54 12.83 10.12
CA ASP A 286 -5.37 13.82 10.82
C ASP A 286 -6.84 13.71 10.41
N GLN A 287 -7.11 13.53 9.11
CA GLN A 287 -8.45 13.37 8.58
C GLN A 287 -9.15 12.15 9.18
N ILE A 288 -8.48 11.00 9.18
CA ILE A 288 -9.04 9.75 9.70
C ILE A 288 -9.18 9.83 11.23
N SER A 289 -8.12 10.18 11.94
CA SER A 289 -8.08 10.17 13.41
C SER A 289 -9.12 11.10 14.04
N SER A 290 -9.46 12.21 13.38
CA SER A 290 -10.50 13.12 13.88
C SER A 290 -11.93 12.52 13.95
N VAL A 291 -12.20 11.45 13.19
CA VAL A 291 -13.49 10.72 13.22
C VAL A 291 -13.51 9.73 14.38
N PHE A 292 -12.34 9.22 14.76
CA PHE A 292 -12.16 8.27 15.83
C PHE A 292 -11.97 8.98 17.18
N LYS A 293 -13.08 9.24 17.86
CA LYS A 293 -13.07 9.69 19.26
C LYS A 293 -13.07 8.48 20.18
N PHE A 294 -11.91 7.93 20.46
CA PHE A 294 -11.81 6.94 21.53
C PHE A 294 -11.79 7.65 22.88
N PRO A 295 -12.49 7.12 23.91
CA PRO A 295 -12.33 7.60 25.26
C PRO A 295 -10.84 7.63 25.58
N SER A 296 -10.37 8.71 26.21
CA SER A 296 -9.12 8.71 26.97
C SER A 296 -9.29 7.77 28.17
N ALA A 297 -9.53 6.49 27.90
CA ALA A 297 -9.52 5.45 28.89
C ALA A 297 -8.06 5.04 28.97
N ALA A 298 -7.46 5.33 30.11
CA ALA A 298 -6.17 4.82 30.51
C ALA A 298 -6.11 3.30 30.32
N ILE A 299 -5.67 2.82 29.15
CA ILE A 299 -5.29 1.43 28.97
C ILE A 299 -3.78 1.40 29.10
N SER A 300 -3.39 1.27 30.37
CA SER A 300 -2.04 1.01 30.88
C SER A 300 -1.43 -0.33 30.40
N ASN A 301 -1.99 -0.97 29.38
CA ASN A 301 -1.43 -2.22 28.88
C ASN A 301 -0.52 -1.91 27.70
N LYS A 302 0.79 -2.14 27.91
CA LYS A 302 1.83 -2.09 26.90
C LYS A 302 1.56 -3.14 25.82
N ARG A 303 0.62 -2.90 24.88
CA ARG A 303 0.18 -3.91 23.90
C ARG A 303 1.33 -4.20 22.93
N LYS A 304 1.68 -5.46 22.80
CA LYS A 304 2.69 -5.95 21.86
C LYS A 304 1.98 -6.79 20.81
N ILE A 305 2.05 -6.40 19.55
CA ILE A 305 1.37 -7.11 18.46
C ILE A 305 2.40 -7.70 17.49
N TYR A 306 2.18 -8.95 17.11
CA TYR A 306 2.92 -9.63 16.07
C TYR A 306 2.04 -9.74 14.82
N LEU A 307 2.52 -9.21 13.70
CA LEU A 307 1.83 -9.24 12.41
C LEU A 307 2.06 -10.60 11.74
N GLN A 308 1.14 -11.52 11.98
CA GLN A 308 1.19 -12.89 11.47
C GLN A 308 0.81 -12.93 9.99
N ARG A 309 1.57 -13.71 9.21
CA ARG A 309 1.35 -13.89 7.77
C ARG A 309 1.12 -15.38 7.47
N PRO A 310 -0.13 -15.88 7.57
CA PRO A 310 -0.40 -17.32 7.57
C PRO A 310 -0.13 -18.05 6.23
N ASN A 311 0.14 -17.34 5.13
CA ASN A 311 0.42 -17.93 3.82
C ASN A 311 1.24 -16.97 2.93
N ASP A 312 2.52 -16.74 3.23
CA ASP A 312 3.37 -16.04 2.28
C ASP A 312 4.16 -17.00 1.39
N ARG A 313 4.03 -16.81 0.06
CA ARG A 313 4.83 -17.52 -0.94
C ARG A 313 6.17 -16.82 -1.19
N LEU A 314 6.28 -15.55 -0.80
CA LEU A 314 7.45 -14.69 -0.99
C LEU A 314 8.01 -14.29 0.38
N ARG A 315 9.33 -14.06 0.52
CA ARG A 315 9.94 -13.60 1.79
C ARG A 315 9.64 -14.54 2.97
N LYS A 316 9.85 -15.85 2.77
CA LYS A 316 9.60 -16.81 3.84
C LYS A 316 10.70 -16.72 4.88
N ILE A 317 10.29 -16.79 6.14
CA ILE A 317 11.23 -17.01 7.24
C ILE A 317 11.28 -18.51 7.51
N ALA A 318 12.41 -19.16 7.26
CA ALA A 318 12.54 -20.61 7.36
C ALA A 318 12.29 -21.13 8.79
N ASN A 319 12.74 -20.37 9.80
CA ASN A 319 12.55 -20.67 11.22
C ASN A 319 11.41 -19.85 11.87
N ILE A 320 10.33 -19.59 11.12
CA ILE A 320 9.23 -18.75 11.61
C ILE A 320 8.55 -19.33 12.85
N ILE A 321 8.47 -20.66 12.98
CA ILE A 321 7.85 -21.33 14.13
C ILE A 321 8.64 -21.03 15.41
N GLU A 322 9.97 -21.01 15.34
CA GLU A 322 10.85 -20.67 16.44
C GLU A 322 10.71 -19.20 16.84
N VAL A 323 10.66 -18.30 15.85
CA VAL A 323 10.40 -16.87 16.05
C VAL A 323 9.06 -16.66 16.77
N GLU A 324 7.99 -17.27 16.26
CA GLU A 324 6.66 -17.19 16.87
C GLU A 324 6.66 -17.73 18.32
N ARG A 325 7.42 -18.79 18.63
CA ARG A 325 7.55 -19.27 20.02
C ARG A 325 8.22 -18.24 20.94
N VAL A 326 9.26 -17.55 20.48
CA VAL A 326 9.91 -16.47 21.25
C VAL A 326 8.91 -15.34 21.52
N LEU A 327 8.21 -14.89 20.49
CA LEU A 327 7.24 -13.80 20.61
C LEU A 327 6.05 -14.17 21.52
N TYR A 328 5.57 -15.41 21.44
CA TYR A 328 4.53 -15.92 22.33
C TYR A 328 4.96 -15.86 23.81
N LYS A 329 6.20 -16.28 24.13
CA LYS A 329 6.76 -16.17 25.49
C LYS A 329 6.90 -14.72 25.97
N GLN A 330 7.04 -13.79 25.03
CA GLN A 330 7.16 -12.34 25.29
C GLN A 330 5.80 -11.62 25.34
N ASN A 331 4.69 -12.38 25.39
CA ASN A 331 3.31 -11.90 25.47
C ASN A 331 2.87 -11.06 24.26
N PHE A 332 3.35 -11.39 23.06
CA PHE A 332 2.82 -10.79 21.83
C PHE A 332 1.45 -11.37 21.48
N GLU A 333 0.56 -10.48 21.05
CA GLU A 333 -0.73 -10.81 20.45
C GLU A 333 -0.54 -11.08 18.95
N PHE A 334 -1.00 -12.24 18.47
CA PHE A 334 -0.83 -12.65 17.07
C PHE A 334 -2.00 -12.14 16.24
N VAL A 335 -1.70 -11.29 15.26
CA VAL A 335 -2.73 -10.57 14.48
C VAL A 335 -2.55 -10.82 13.00
N ASN A 336 -3.63 -11.25 12.35
CA ASN A 336 -3.78 -11.18 10.91
C ASN A 336 -4.59 -9.93 10.53
N THR A 337 -3.92 -8.88 10.05
CA THR A 337 -4.62 -7.62 9.70
C THR A 337 -5.58 -7.79 8.53
N GLY A 338 -5.35 -8.76 7.64
CA GLY A 338 -6.19 -8.98 6.46
C GLY A 338 -7.62 -9.41 6.78
N SER A 339 -7.86 -9.99 7.96
CA SER A 339 -9.20 -10.39 8.42
C SER A 339 -9.91 -9.30 9.23
N LEU A 340 -9.24 -8.19 9.54
CA LEU A 340 -9.81 -7.11 10.33
C LEU A 340 -10.44 -6.04 9.46
N SER A 341 -11.56 -5.47 9.93
CA SER A 341 -12.09 -4.21 9.44
C SER A 341 -11.10 -3.07 9.62
N PHE A 342 -11.33 -1.96 8.91
CA PHE A 342 -10.47 -0.79 9.06
C PHE A 342 -10.54 -0.24 10.49
N GLU A 343 -11.73 -0.16 11.09
CA GLU A 343 -11.92 0.29 12.47
C GLU A 343 -11.18 -0.58 13.48
N GLU A 344 -11.22 -1.91 13.33
CA GLU A 344 -10.48 -2.83 14.19
C GLU A 344 -8.97 -2.67 14.01
N GLN A 345 -8.48 -2.46 12.78
CA GLN A 345 -7.06 -2.16 12.53
C GLN A 345 -6.67 -0.82 13.18
N TYR A 346 -7.45 0.23 12.97
CA TYR A 346 -7.18 1.53 13.56
C TYR A 346 -7.12 1.42 15.09
N GLN A 347 -8.12 0.81 15.72
CA GLN A 347 -8.15 0.65 17.17
C GLN A 347 -6.92 -0.12 17.66
N LEU A 348 -6.65 -1.29 17.07
CA LEU A 348 -5.52 -2.13 17.44
C LEU A 348 -4.18 -1.39 17.39
N PHE A 349 -3.90 -0.69 16.28
CA PHE A 349 -2.63 0.00 16.12
C PHE A 349 -2.56 1.28 16.96
N SER A 350 -3.67 1.98 17.19
CA SER A 350 -3.70 3.16 18.07
C SER A 350 -3.39 2.84 19.54
N GLU A 351 -3.66 1.60 19.95
CA GLU A 351 -3.38 1.12 21.31
C GLU A 351 -1.99 0.46 21.44
N ALA A 352 -1.37 0.02 20.34
CA ALA A 352 -0.12 -0.73 20.33
C ALA A 352 1.10 0.11 20.77
N ASP A 353 1.94 -0.48 21.62
CA ASP A 353 3.25 0.05 22.00
C ASP A 353 4.38 -0.55 21.18
N ILE A 354 4.23 -1.84 20.81
CA ILE A 354 5.20 -2.55 20.01
C ILE A 354 4.49 -3.29 18.88
N VAL A 355 4.91 -3.06 17.65
CA VAL A 355 4.52 -3.83 16.47
C VAL A 355 5.74 -4.59 15.98
N LEU A 356 5.63 -5.91 15.77
CA LEU A 356 6.70 -6.71 15.19
C LEU A 356 6.15 -7.57 14.05
N GLY A 357 6.91 -7.74 12.96
CA GLY A 357 6.46 -8.61 11.88
C GLY A 357 7.41 -8.64 10.70
N VAL A 358 7.14 -9.53 9.75
CA VAL A 358 7.85 -9.58 8.46
C VAL A 358 7.44 -8.39 7.61
N SER A 359 8.40 -7.75 6.94
CA SER A 359 8.15 -6.64 6.01
C SER A 359 6.94 -6.89 5.09
N GLY A 360 6.00 -5.93 5.04
CA GLY A 360 4.76 -6.09 4.29
C GLY A 360 3.76 -4.96 4.53
N ALA A 361 2.71 -4.92 3.71
CA ALA A 361 1.74 -3.82 3.68
C ALA A 361 1.00 -3.60 5.01
N SER A 362 0.98 -4.57 5.93
CA SER A 362 0.42 -4.40 7.28
C SER A 362 1.12 -3.30 8.10
N PHE A 363 2.40 -3.01 7.83
CA PHE A 363 3.13 -1.88 8.43
C PHE A 363 2.64 -0.50 7.95
N THR A 364 1.73 -0.43 6.99
CA THR A 364 1.07 0.84 6.64
C THR A 364 0.31 1.43 7.83
N ASN A 365 -0.19 0.57 8.73
CA ASN A 365 -0.91 0.99 9.92
C ASN A 365 -0.04 1.66 11.00
N LEU A 366 1.30 1.70 10.82
CA LEU A 366 2.17 2.56 11.65
C LEU A 366 1.70 4.01 11.67
N LEU A 367 1.02 4.46 10.60
CA LEU A 367 0.42 5.79 10.50
C LEU A 367 -0.59 6.11 11.62
N PHE A 368 -1.19 5.09 12.24
CA PHE A 368 -2.21 5.24 13.26
C PHE A 368 -1.73 4.89 14.67
N MET A 369 -0.44 4.57 14.83
CA MET A 369 0.14 4.34 16.14
C MET A 369 0.30 5.64 16.93
N LYS A 370 0.33 5.50 18.26
CA LYS A 370 0.63 6.58 19.19
C LYS A 370 2.13 6.96 19.14
N PRO A 371 2.48 8.24 19.37
CA PRO A 371 3.86 8.69 19.50
C PRO A 371 4.64 7.90 20.55
N ASN A 372 5.96 7.78 20.36
CA ASN A 372 6.89 7.07 21.24
C ASN A 372 6.63 5.55 21.35
N SER A 373 5.92 4.98 20.39
CA SER A 373 5.80 3.53 20.22
C SER A 373 6.93 2.99 19.34
N LYS A 374 7.09 1.66 19.28
CA LYS A 374 8.15 1.00 18.52
C LYS A 374 7.59 0.04 17.48
N ALA A 375 8.19 0.04 16.29
CA ALA A 375 7.90 -0.89 15.22
C ALA A 375 9.18 -1.64 14.81
N VAL A 376 9.07 -2.95 14.65
CA VAL A 376 10.20 -3.84 14.38
C VAL A 376 9.89 -4.66 13.14
N ILE A 377 10.59 -4.37 12.06
CA ILE A 377 10.46 -5.09 10.79
C ILE A 377 11.56 -6.15 10.73
N LEU A 378 11.15 -7.41 10.60
CA LEU A 378 12.03 -8.48 10.15
C LEU A 378 12.23 -8.29 8.64
N SER A 379 13.42 -7.81 8.28
CA SER A 379 13.78 -7.44 6.91
C SER A 379 14.74 -8.46 6.31
N PRO A 380 14.54 -8.90 5.05
CA PRO A 380 15.54 -9.71 4.37
C PRO A 380 16.86 -8.94 4.26
N SER A 381 17.99 -9.59 4.53
CA SER A 381 19.32 -9.04 4.23
C SER A 381 19.61 -9.19 2.72
N ALA A 382 18.80 -8.55 1.89
CA ALA A 382 18.99 -8.50 0.44
C ALA A 382 19.53 -7.15 0.01
N GLN A 383 20.42 -7.13 -1.01
CA GLN A 383 21.05 -5.90 -1.51
C GLN A 383 20.03 -4.89 -2.04
N CYS A 384 18.90 -5.35 -2.61
CA CYS A 384 17.83 -4.49 -3.09
C CYS A 384 16.85 -4.01 -2.00
N THR A 385 17.09 -4.30 -0.71
CA THR A 385 16.18 -3.91 0.36
C THR A 385 16.13 -2.40 0.57
N ASN A 386 14.95 -1.81 0.34
CA ASN A 386 14.68 -0.41 0.60
C ASN A 386 14.16 -0.20 2.04
N TYR A 387 15.04 0.24 2.93
CA TYR A 387 14.74 0.52 4.34
C TYR A 387 13.92 1.81 4.56
N TYR A 388 13.71 2.63 3.52
CA TYR A 388 12.99 3.90 3.66
C TYR A 388 11.48 3.75 3.39
N ILE A 389 11.00 2.61 2.90
CA ILE A 389 9.62 2.47 2.43
C ILE A 389 8.57 2.75 3.52
N PHE A 390 8.79 2.28 4.75
CA PHE A 390 7.86 2.51 5.86
C PHE A 390 8.27 3.67 6.77
N GLN A 391 9.49 4.21 6.60
CA GLN A 391 10.02 5.28 7.44
C GLN A 391 9.14 6.55 7.44
N PRO A 392 8.56 7.03 6.31
CA PRO A 392 7.65 8.16 6.32
C PRO A 392 6.41 7.99 7.20
N LEU A 393 5.86 6.78 7.28
CA LEU A 393 4.70 6.48 8.13
C LEU A 393 5.07 6.56 9.61
N ALA A 394 6.26 6.06 9.94
CA ALA A 394 6.82 6.10 11.28
C ALA A 394 7.18 7.55 11.69
N ASP A 395 7.79 8.32 10.79
CA ASP A 395 8.15 9.73 10.99
C ASP A 395 6.92 10.58 11.30
N VAL A 396 5.85 10.43 10.51
CA VAL A 396 4.57 11.16 10.71
C VAL A 396 3.90 10.77 12.03
N SER A 397 4.18 9.57 12.54
CA SER A 397 3.56 9.05 13.76
C SER A 397 4.45 9.03 14.98
N GLU A 398 5.67 9.54 14.85
CA GLU A 398 6.66 9.56 15.92
C GLU A 398 6.89 8.14 16.49
N VAL A 399 6.91 7.15 15.60
CA VAL A 399 7.17 5.74 15.91
C VAL A 399 8.65 5.47 15.69
N GLU A 400 9.32 4.84 16.65
CA GLU A 400 10.67 4.33 16.45
C GLU A 400 10.60 3.09 15.54
N LEU A 401 11.02 3.23 14.27
CA LEU A 401 11.09 2.13 13.32
C LEU A 401 12.48 1.49 13.33
N VAL A 402 12.51 0.19 13.56
CA VAL A 402 13.73 -0.63 13.58
C VAL A 402 13.62 -1.77 12.56
N HIS A 403 14.67 -1.96 11.78
CA HIS A 403 14.83 -3.12 10.90
C HIS A 403 15.78 -4.13 11.55
N LEU A 404 15.29 -5.31 11.87
CA LEU A 404 16.11 -6.44 12.29
C LEU A 404 16.39 -7.31 11.06
N LEU A 405 17.66 -7.44 10.66
CA LEU A 405 18.00 -8.19 9.45
C LEU A 405 17.95 -9.69 9.68
N SER A 406 17.27 -10.41 8.79
CA SER A 406 17.36 -11.86 8.71
C SER A 406 18.60 -12.30 7.93
N LYS A 407 19.15 -13.45 8.29
CA LYS A 407 20.26 -14.10 7.57
C LYS A 407 19.71 -14.80 6.32
N PRO A 408 20.22 -14.53 5.11
CA PRO A 408 19.82 -15.27 3.92
C PRO A 408 20.13 -16.77 4.10
N ASP A 409 19.21 -17.65 3.68
CA ASP A 409 19.44 -19.10 3.76
C ASP A 409 20.28 -19.62 2.57
N ASP A 410 20.45 -18.81 1.53
CA ASP A 410 21.30 -19.04 0.37
C ASP A 410 22.09 -17.78 -0.04
N ASP A 411 22.98 -17.89 -1.02
CA ASP A 411 23.71 -16.75 -1.59
C ASP A 411 22.83 -15.85 -2.50
N SER A 412 21.50 -16.02 -2.50
CA SER A 412 20.62 -15.24 -3.37
C SER A 412 20.42 -13.82 -2.83
N ASN A 413 20.72 -12.82 -3.66
CA ASN A 413 20.53 -11.40 -3.33
C ASN A 413 19.08 -10.92 -3.56
N SER A 414 18.09 -11.83 -3.54
CA SER A 414 16.69 -11.50 -3.87
C SER A 414 15.92 -10.98 -2.65
N LEU A 415 15.17 -9.89 -2.85
CA LEU A 415 14.15 -9.38 -1.92
C LEU A 415 13.06 -10.41 -1.56
N HIS A 416 12.96 -11.52 -2.31
CA HIS A 416 11.97 -12.58 -2.09
C HIS A 416 12.57 -13.92 -1.66
N GLY A 417 13.90 -13.98 -1.42
CA GLY A 417 14.59 -15.19 -0.97
C GLY A 417 14.14 -15.69 0.41
N ASP A 418 14.46 -16.96 0.69
CA ASP A 418 14.25 -17.56 2.00
C ASP A 418 15.33 -17.04 2.97
N ALA A 419 14.93 -16.74 4.21
CA ALA A 419 15.83 -16.21 5.21
C ALA A 419 15.48 -16.74 6.62
N SER A 420 16.43 -16.68 7.53
CA SER A 420 16.26 -17.09 8.93
C SER A 420 16.54 -15.93 9.89
N VAL A 421 15.79 -15.87 10.98
CA VAL A 421 15.99 -14.87 12.04
C VAL A 421 16.94 -15.43 13.09
N ASN A 422 17.93 -14.65 13.50
CA ASN A 422 18.80 -14.99 14.61
C ASN A 422 18.01 -14.86 15.94
N LEU A 423 17.71 -15.99 16.57
CA LEU A 423 16.86 -16.03 17.78
C LEU A 423 17.55 -15.39 19.00
N GLU A 424 18.86 -15.55 19.15
CA GLU A 424 19.61 -14.95 20.26
C GLU A 424 19.59 -13.41 20.17
N GLU A 425 19.81 -12.88 18.97
CA GLU A 425 19.72 -11.44 18.69
C GLU A 425 18.29 -10.91 18.87
N LEU A 426 17.27 -11.67 18.44
CA LEU A 426 15.87 -11.31 18.70
C LEU A 426 15.56 -11.26 20.20
N GLU A 427 15.98 -12.27 20.97
CA GLU A 427 15.76 -12.32 22.42
C GLU A 427 16.49 -11.20 23.16
N LEU A 428 17.76 -10.93 22.80
CA LEU A 428 18.53 -9.81 23.34
C LEU A 428 17.84 -8.47 23.04
N PHE A 429 17.48 -8.23 21.78
CA PHE A 429 16.77 -7.02 21.37
C PHE A 429 15.44 -6.82 22.13
N LEU A 430 14.63 -7.86 22.28
CA LEU A 430 13.37 -7.80 23.03
C LEU A 430 13.60 -7.55 24.53
N SER A 431 14.72 -8.04 25.09
CA SER A 431 15.09 -7.80 26.48
C SER A 431 15.50 -6.34 26.73
N GLU A 432 16.33 -5.76 25.84
CA GLU A 432 16.75 -4.36 25.90
C GLU A 432 15.55 -3.42 25.81
N MET A 433 14.62 -3.70 24.88
CA MET A 433 13.37 -2.95 24.74
C MET A 433 12.51 -2.96 26.01
N SER A 434 12.58 -4.02 26.80
CA SER A 434 11.80 -4.13 28.03
C SER A 434 12.41 -3.28 29.16
N CYS A 435 13.73 -3.13 29.18
CA CYS A 435 14.47 -2.31 30.15
C CYS A 435 14.28 -0.80 29.95
N ASP A 436 14.33 -0.30 28.71
CA ASP A 436 14.12 1.12 28.38
C ASP A 436 12.76 1.65 28.86
N SER A 437 11.79 0.75 29.04
CA SER A 437 10.42 1.08 29.44
C SER A 437 10.21 1.27 30.95
N ILE A 438 11.26 1.09 31.77
CA ILE A 438 11.25 1.22 33.24
C ILE A 438 11.85 2.55 33.70
N ASP A 439 12.79 3.14 32.94
CA ASP A 439 13.53 4.35 33.36
C ASP A 439 12.88 5.69 32.93
N GLY A 440 11.69 5.66 32.33
CA GLY A 440 10.90 6.86 32.01
C GLY A 440 10.24 7.58 33.21
N GLY A 441 10.52 7.13 34.44
CA GLY A 441 10.11 7.79 35.68
C GLY A 441 11.07 8.91 36.04
N PHE A 442 10.81 10.12 35.54
CA PHE A 442 11.53 11.35 35.87
C PHE A 442 11.86 11.47 37.37
N ILE A 443 13.14 11.38 37.72
CA ILE A 443 13.70 12.12 38.85
C ILE A 443 13.90 13.56 38.34
N LYS A 444 13.26 14.49 39.05
CA LYS A 444 13.19 15.94 38.77
C LYS A 444 14.54 16.62 38.55
#